data_AF-A0A949HXK2-F1
#
_entry.id   AF-A0A949HXK2-F1
#
_cell.length_a   1.000
_cell.length_b   1.000
_cell.length_c   1.000
_cell.angle_alpha   90.00
_cell.angle_beta   90.00
_cell.angle_gamma   90.00
#
_symmetry.space_group_name_H-M   'P 1'
#
loop_
_entity.id
_entity.type
_entity.pdbx_description
1 polymer ?
#
loop_
_entity_poly.entity_id
_entity_poly.type
_entity_poly.pdbx_seq_one_letter_code
_entity_poly.pdbx_strand_id
1 'polypeptide(L)'
;MSDTVSSPKRLAFFERYLSLWVFLCMVAGVVVGKVLPGLTAALSRIQFGQGSQVNIPIGVLLWLMIYPMMLKVDFSAIGGIARKPKGLAVTLFVNWLVKPFSMALLAWLFMRHVFAAWIDPETAKNYAAGLIILAAAPCTAMVFVWSYLTDGDPAYTLVQVAVNDLIMLVAFAPIVMFLCGVAHVIVPAKVLVTSVIVFIVIPLAAGWVTRTALIKSRGKDWFDGKFLPKFHPMMIGALLLTLVLI
;
A
#
# COMPACT_ATOMS: atom_id res chain seq x y z
N MET A 1 -41.32 -0.31 20.48
CA MET A 1 -40.16 -0.34 19.57
C MET A 1 -39.69 1.08 19.36
N SER A 2 -38.51 1.44 19.85
CA SER A 2 -37.87 2.71 19.52
C SER A 2 -36.98 2.45 18.30
N ASP A 3 -37.47 2.81 17.12
CA ASP A 3 -36.65 2.81 15.90
C ASP A 3 -35.63 3.95 16.01
N THR A 4 -34.46 3.64 16.56
CA THR A 4 -33.29 4.51 16.41
C THR A 4 -32.91 4.50 14.94
N VAL A 5 -33.43 5.46 14.18
CA VAL A 5 -32.97 5.76 12.82
C VAL A 5 -31.47 6.03 12.92
N SER A 6 -30.67 5.05 12.50
CA SER A 6 -29.22 5.20 12.48
C SER A 6 -28.89 6.28 11.45
N SER A 7 -28.25 7.37 11.90
CA SER A 7 -27.78 8.42 11.01
C SER A 7 -26.97 7.80 9.87
N PRO A 8 -27.21 8.20 8.60
CA PRO A 8 -26.52 7.60 7.46
C PRO A 8 -25.02 7.76 7.63
N LYS A 9 -24.27 6.66 7.47
CA LYS A 9 -22.81 6.67 7.53
C LYS A 9 -22.26 7.70 6.55
N ARG A 10 -21.48 8.65 7.08
CA ARG A 10 -20.81 9.68 6.27
C ARG A 10 -19.32 9.47 6.35
N LEU A 11 -18.71 9.27 5.18
CA LEU A 11 -17.27 9.42 5.03
C LEU A 11 -16.87 10.86 5.28
N ALA A 12 -15.67 11.07 5.80
CA ALA A 12 -15.11 12.40 5.85
C ALA A 12 -14.92 12.96 4.43
N PHE A 13 -14.85 14.29 4.35
CA PHE A 13 -14.89 15.02 3.08
C PHE A 13 -13.78 14.56 2.12
N PHE A 14 -12.58 14.31 2.65
CA PHE A 14 -11.44 13.89 1.86
C PHE A 14 -11.66 12.51 1.22
N GLU A 15 -12.06 11.52 2.01
CA GLU A 15 -12.29 10.15 1.57
C GLU A 15 -13.42 10.08 0.55
N ARG A 16 -14.46 10.90 0.73
CA ARG A 16 -15.57 11.00 -0.21
C ARG A 16 -15.14 11.53 -1.59
N TYR A 17 -14.23 12.50 -1.63
CA TYR A 17 -13.74 13.11 -2.87
C TYR A 17 -12.36 12.60 -3.28
N LEU A 18 -11.88 11.49 -2.71
CA LEU A 18 -10.53 10.96 -2.95
C LEU A 18 -10.24 10.78 -4.44
N SER A 19 -11.18 10.23 -5.21
CA SER A 19 -11.01 10.05 -6.67
C SER A 19 -10.78 11.37 -7.41
N LEU A 20 -11.46 12.44 -6.99
CA LEU A 20 -11.28 13.77 -7.58
C LEU A 20 -9.90 14.33 -7.22
N TRP A 21 -9.49 14.22 -5.95
CA TRP A 21 -8.16 14.66 -5.52
C TRP A 21 -7.04 13.93 -6.26
N VAL A 22 -7.16 12.61 -6.39
CA VAL A 22 -6.20 11.79 -7.15
C VAL A 22 -6.13 12.25 -8.61
N PHE A 23 -7.28 12.47 -9.25
CA PHE A 23 -7.32 12.97 -10.63
C PHE A 23 -6.64 14.34 -10.78
N LEU A 24 -6.93 15.28 -9.86
CA LEU A 24 -6.28 16.59 -9.85
C LEU A 24 -4.76 16.49 -9.64
N CYS A 25 -4.30 15.61 -8.76
CA CYS A 25 -2.88 15.35 -8.54
C CYS A 25 -2.20 14.79 -9.80
N MET A 26 -2.84 13.85 -10.50
CA MET A 26 -2.32 13.30 -11.76
C MET A 26 -2.17 14.38 -12.82
N VAL A 27 -3.19 15.23 -12.99
CA VAL A 27 -3.14 16.37 -13.93
C VAL A 27 -2.02 17.34 -13.55
N ALA A 28 -1.93 17.70 -12.27
CA ALA A 28 -0.88 18.59 -11.77
C ALA A 28 0.52 17.99 -11.98
N GLY A 29 0.73 16.71 -11.68
CA GLY A 29 2.00 16.02 -11.87
C GLY A 29 2.45 16.02 -13.33
N VAL A 30 1.52 15.72 -14.26
CA VAL A 30 1.81 15.78 -15.71
C VAL A 30 2.19 17.20 -16.16
N VAL A 31 1.47 18.23 -15.68
CA VAL A 31 1.77 19.63 -16.02
C VAL A 31 3.14 20.04 -15.48
N VAL A 32 3.43 19.75 -14.21
CA VAL A 32 4.71 20.05 -13.58
C VAL A 32 5.85 19.33 -14.31
N GLY A 33 5.67 18.05 -14.65
CA GLY A 33 6.67 17.26 -15.38
C GLY A 33 6.97 17.81 -16.77
N LYS A 34 5.98 18.39 -17.47
CA LYS A 34 6.17 19.00 -18.79
C LYS A 34 6.76 20.41 -18.74
N VAL A 35 6.35 21.22 -17.77
CA VAL A 35 6.75 22.64 -17.68
C VAL A 35 8.09 22.82 -16.96
N LEU A 36 8.41 21.95 -15.99
CA LEU A 36 9.63 22.01 -15.18
C LEU A 36 10.43 20.70 -15.25
N PRO A 37 10.91 20.28 -16.43
CA PRO A 37 11.67 19.03 -16.59
C PRO A 37 12.98 19.04 -15.80
N GLY A 38 13.55 20.22 -15.52
CA GLY A 38 14.74 20.37 -14.67
C GLY A 38 14.49 19.99 -13.21
N LEU A 39 13.29 20.26 -12.68
CA LEU A 39 12.92 19.92 -11.31
C LEU A 39 12.71 18.41 -11.14
N THR A 40 12.03 17.77 -12.09
CA THR A 40 11.82 16.31 -12.07
C THR A 40 13.14 15.56 -12.27
N ALA A 41 14.01 16.04 -13.15
CA ALA A 41 15.35 15.50 -13.33
C ALA A 41 16.25 15.70 -12.09
N ALA A 42 16.12 16.81 -11.37
CA ALA A 42 16.84 17.03 -10.12
C ALA A 42 16.35 16.07 -9.03
N LEU A 43 15.03 15.91 -8.87
CA LEU A 43 14.43 15.00 -7.90
C LEU A 43 14.79 13.54 -8.18
N SER A 44 14.80 13.12 -9.44
CA SER A 44 15.15 11.73 -9.82
C SER A 44 16.63 11.40 -9.63
N ARG A 45 17.51 12.41 -9.56
CA ARG A 45 18.94 12.26 -9.24
C ARG A 45 19.23 12.09 -7.76
N ILE A 46 18.30 12.50 -6.87
CA ILE A 46 18.43 12.31 -5.43
C ILE A 46 18.03 10.86 -5.10
N GLN A 47 18.97 9.93 -5.28
CA GLN A 47 18.77 8.50 -5.02
C GLN A 47 19.55 8.03 -3.80
N PHE A 48 19.00 7.06 -3.06
CA PHE A 48 19.64 6.46 -1.89
C PHE A 48 20.76 5.50 -2.33
N GLY A 49 21.99 6.01 -2.47
CA GLY A 49 23.16 5.25 -2.92
C GLY A 49 23.16 4.99 -4.44
N GLN A 50 24.36 4.92 -5.04
CA GLN A 50 24.52 4.67 -6.47
C GLN A 50 23.89 3.31 -6.86
N GLY A 51 22.85 3.33 -7.70
CA GLY A 51 22.25 2.12 -8.28
C GLY A 51 21.01 1.55 -7.56
N SER A 52 20.51 2.16 -6.47
CA SER A 52 19.32 1.63 -5.79
C SER A 52 18.00 1.93 -6.51
N GLN A 53 17.96 2.90 -7.43
CA GLN A 53 16.72 3.41 -8.06
C GLN A 53 15.66 3.91 -7.05
N VAL A 54 16.00 4.03 -5.76
CA VAL A 54 15.11 4.55 -4.72
C VAL A 54 15.30 6.06 -4.58
N ASN A 55 14.33 6.83 -5.06
CA ASN A 55 14.29 8.28 -4.93
C ASN A 55 14.05 8.66 -3.45
N ILE A 56 14.98 9.40 -2.84
CA ILE A 56 14.95 9.72 -1.40
C ILE A 56 13.69 10.53 -1.04
N PRO A 57 13.38 11.67 -1.72
CA PRO A 57 12.12 12.38 -1.53
C PRO A 57 10.88 11.49 -1.52
N ILE A 58 10.73 10.62 -2.53
CA ILE A 58 9.58 9.71 -2.63
C ILE A 58 9.62 8.69 -1.48
N GLY A 59 10.80 8.16 -1.16
CA GLY A 59 10.96 7.21 -0.07
C GLY A 59 10.55 7.76 1.29
N VAL A 60 10.87 9.04 1.58
CA VAL A 60 10.42 9.73 2.80
C VAL A 60 8.90 9.86 2.83
N LEU A 61 8.28 10.22 1.70
CA LEU A 61 6.82 10.31 1.62
C LEU A 61 6.14 8.96 1.81
N LEU A 62 6.68 7.90 1.21
CA LEU A 62 6.21 6.53 1.43
C LEU A 62 6.36 6.13 2.90
N TRP A 63 7.46 6.49 3.56
CA TRP A 63 7.62 6.28 4.99
C TRP A 63 6.58 7.01 5.83
N LEU A 64 6.28 8.28 5.51
CA LEU A 64 5.22 9.05 6.17
C LEU A 64 3.83 8.41 6.00
N MET A 65 3.61 7.64 4.94
CA MET A 65 2.37 6.90 4.72
C MET A 65 2.35 5.54 5.41
N ILE A 66 3.46 4.79 5.32
CA ILE A 66 3.54 3.40 5.82
C ILE A 66 3.69 3.38 7.34
N TYR A 67 4.49 4.26 7.93
CA TYR A 67 4.74 4.25 9.37
C TYR A 67 3.47 4.38 10.23
N PRO A 68 2.53 5.32 9.97
CA PRO A 68 1.28 5.41 10.71
C PRO A 68 0.39 4.18 10.55
N MET A 69 0.50 3.51 9.40
CA MET A 69 -0.24 2.29 9.15
C MET A 69 0.31 1.13 9.98
N MET A 70 1.64 1.01 10.07
CA MET A 70 2.31 0.02 10.93
C MET A 70 2.03 0.26 12.42
N LEU A 71 1.86 1.51 12.85
CA LEU A 71 1.44 1.85 14.23
C LEU A 71 0.05 1.29 14.60
N LYS A 72 -0.82 1.04 13.62
CA LYS A 72 -2.15 0.45 13.84
C LYS A 72 -2.11 -1.07 13.99
N VAL A 73 -1.01 -1.72 13.64
CA VAL A 73 -0.87 -3.17 13.75
C VAL A 73 -0.83 -3.59 15.23
N ASP A 74 -1.85 -4.32 15.67
CA ASP A 74 -1.93 -4.82 17.04
C ASP A 74 -1.53 -6.30 17.10
N PHE A 75 -0.28 -6.56 17.46
CA PHE A 75 0.25 -7.92 17.61
C PHE A 75 -0.44 -8.71 18.73
N SER A 76 -1.06 -8.04 19.72
CA SER A 76 -1.84 -8.72 20.75
C SER A 76 -3.18 -9.26 20.22
N ALA A 77 -3.72 -8.62 19.16
CA ALA A 77 -4.97 -9.04 18.53
C ALA A 77 -4.80 -10.25 17.59
N ILE A 78 -3.55 -10.58 17.20
CA ILE A 78 -3.21 -11.75 16.37
C ILE A 78 -3.68 -13.05 17.04
N GLY A 79 -3.67 -13.15 18.38
CA GLY A 79 -4.25 -14.31 19.07
C GLY A 79 -5.74 -14.54 18.79
N GLY A 80 -6.47 -13.48 18.39
CA GLY A 80 -7.87 -13.53 18.00
C GLY A 80 -8.15 -14.18 16.63
N ILE A 81 -7.10 -14.43 15.82
CA ILE A 81 -7.22 -15.07 14.49
C ILE A 81 -7.96 -16.40 14.56
N ALA A 82 -7.75 -17.17 15.63
CA ALA A 82 -8.38 -18.46 15.84
C ALA A 82 -9.92 -18.40 15.95
N ARG A 83 -10.50 -17.23 16.23
CA ARG A 83 -11.96 -17.09 16.41
C ARG A 83 -12.74 -17.15 15.10
N LYS A 84 -12.18 -16.75 13.96
CA LYS A 84 -12.86 -16.73 12.65
C LYS A 84 -11.91 -17.11 11.48
N PRO A 85 -11.47 -18.37 11.40
CA PRO A 85 -10.46 -18.81 10.43
C PRO A 85 -10.98 -18.83 8.98
N LYS A 86 -12.28 -19.10 8.77
CA LYS A 86 -12.86 -19.20 7.42
C LYS A 86 -12.74 -17.90 6.63
N GLY A 87 -13.07 -16.77 7.23
CA GLY A 87 -12.98 -15.46 6.58
C GLY A 87 -11.53 -15.08 6.25
N LEU A 88 -10.59 -15.40 7.15
CA LEU A 88 -9.17 -15.16 6.89
C LEU A 88 -8.66 -16.04 5.76
N ALA A 89 -9.03 -17.32 5.72
CA ALA A 89 -8.63 -18.24 4.65
C ALA A 89 -9.08 -17.75 3.27
N VAL A 90 -10.32 -17.26 3.15
CA VAL A 90 -10.82 -16.66 1.90
C VAL A 90 -9.99 -15.44 1.52
N THR A 91 -9.76 -14.51 2.45
CA THR A 91 -8.96 -13.30 2.19
C THR A 91 -7.54 -13.65 1.76
N LEU A 92 -6.89 -14.61 2.42
CA LEU A 92 -5.53 -15.02 2.10
C LEU A 92 -5.46 -15.71 0.73
N PHE A 93 -6.40 -16.60 0.44
CA PHE A 93 -6.51 -17.26 -0.86
C PHE A 93 -6.70 -16.23 -1.98
N VAL A 94 -7.60 -15.27 -1.80
CA VAL A 94 -7.84 -14.23 -2.80
C VAL A 94 -6.61 -13.33 -2.96
N ASN A 95 -6.01 -12.86 -1.87
CA ASN A 95 -4.90 -11.91 -1.93
C ASN A 95 -3.60 -12.51 -2.45
N TRP A 96 -3.29 -13.75 -2.10
CA TRP A 96 -2.00 -14.37 -2.38
C TRP A 96 -2.02 -15.33 -3.56
N LEU A 97 -3.20 -15.84 -3.95
CA LEU A 97 -3.34 -16.72 -5.12
C LEU A 97 -4.17 -16.06 -6.22
N VAL A 98 -5.44 -15.73 -5.98
CA VAL A 98 -6.31 -15.27 -7.06
C VAL A 98 -5.82 -13.95 -7.66
N LYS A 99 -5.57 -12.95 -6.83
CA LYS A 99 -5.23 -11.58 -7.26
C LYS A 99 -3.91 -11.50 -8.07
N PRO A 100 -2.77 -12.01 -7.59
CA PRO A 100 -1.51 -11.86 -8.33
C PRO A 100 -1.47 -12.72 -9.59
N PHE A 101 -2.04 -13.94 -9.59
CA PHE A 101 -2.04 -14.81 -10.76
C PHE A 101 -3.03 -14.32 -11.84
N SER A 102 -4.23 -13.91 -11.45
CA SER A 102 -5.16 -13.29 -12.40
C SER A 102 -4.59 -12.00 -12.99
N MET A 103 -3.88 -11.19 -12.19
CA MET A 103 -3.23 -10.00 -12.72
C MET A 103 -2.09 -10.33 -13.68
N ALA A 104 -1.28 -11.36 -13.40
CA ALA A 104 -0.24 -11.80 -14.33
C ALA A 104 -0.83 -12.23 -15.67
N LEU A 105 -1.96 -12.98 -15.65
CA LEU A 105 -2.69 -13.36 -16.86
C LEU A 105 -3.23 -12.13 -17.61
N LEU A 106 -3.85 -11.19 -16.90
CA LEU A 106 -4.38 -9.96 -17.50
C LEU A 106 -3.26 -9.07 -18.05
N ALA A 107 -2.16 -8.93 -17.33
CA ALA A 107 -0.98 -8.19 -17.79
C ALA A 107 -0.42 -8.81 -19.07
N TRP A 108 -0.30 -10.13 -19.14
CA TRP A 108 0.12 -10.84 -20.35
C TRP A 108 -0.85 -10.63 -21.52
N LEU A 109 -2.16 -10.78 -21.29
CA LEU A 109 -3.17 -10.60 -22.33
C LEU A 109 -3.17 -9.17 -22.87
N PHE A 110 -3.28 -8.18 -21.98
CA PHE A 110 -3.42 -6.79 -22.39
C PHE A 110 -2.12 -6.19 -22.90
N MET A 111 -0.99 -6.37 -22.19
CA MET A 111 0.27 -5.73 -22.59
C MET A 111 0.89 -6.39 -23.82
N ARG A 112 0.76 -7.71 -23.98
CA ARG A 112 1.43 -8.45 -25.06
C ARG A 112 0.55 -8.73 -26.28
N HIS A 113 -0.77 -8.63 -26.17
CA HIS A 113 -1.68 -8.92 -27.29
C HIS A 113 -2.53 -7.71 -27.65
N VAL A 114 -3.32 -7.19 -26.71
CA VAL A 114 -4.29 -6.12 -27.00
C VAL A 114 -3.58 -4.81 -27.33
N PHE A 115 -2.59 -4.41 -26.52
CA PHE A 115 -1.87 -3.14 -26.68
C PHE A 115 -0.54 -3.27 -27.42
N ALA A 116 -0.18 -4.46 -27.92
CA ALA A 116 1.07 -4.68 -28.64
C ALA A 116 1.19 -3.85 -29.93
N ALA A 117 0.06 -3.41 -30.50
CA ALA A 117 0.05 -2.52 -31.66
C ALA A 117 0.38 -1.06 -31.33
N TRP A 118 0.25 -0.65 -30.05
CA TRP A 118 0.41 0.74 -29.61
C TRP A 118 1.62 0.97 -28.70
N ILE A 119 2.21 -0.09 -28.17
CA ILE A 119 3.29 -0.02 -27.19
C ILE A 119 4.44 -0.90 -27.67
N ASP A 120 5.67 -0.39 -27.57
CA ASP A 120 6.85 -1.16 -27.91
C ASP A 120 7.03 -2.37 -26.95
N PRO A 121 7.70 -3.45 -27.39
CA PRO A 121 7.81 -4.68 -26.61
C PRO A 121 8.54 -4.51 -25.27
N GLU A 122 9.39 -3.50 -25.11
CA GLU A 122 10.12 -3.24 -23.87
C GLU A 122 9.23 -2.53 -22.86
N THR A 123 8.53 -1.48 -23.27
CA THR A 123 7.54 -0.78 -22.44
C THR A 123 6.40 -1.72 -22.01
N ALA A 124 5.92 -2.59 -22.90
CA ALA A 124 4.92 -3.60 -22.56
C ALA A 124 5.40 -4.55 -21.44
N LYS A 125 6.68 -4.95 -21.46
CA LYS A 125 7.28 -5.77 -20.39
C LYS A 125 7.38 -4.99 -19.07
N ASN A 126 7.82 -3.73 -19.13
CA ASN A 126 7.93 -2.87 -17.95
C ASN A 126 6.56 -2.63 -17.29
N TYR A 127 5.51 -2.38 -18.09
CA TYR A 127 4.15 -2.25 -17.58
C TYR A 127 3.62 -3.56 -17.01
N ALA A 128 3.86 -4.70 -17.67
CA ALA A 128 3.47 -6.00 -17.13
C ALA A 128 4.10 -6.28 -15.76
N ALA A 129 5.39 -5.98 -15.59
CA ALA A 129 6.05 -6.11 -14.29
C ALA A 129 5.46 -5.16 -13.25
N GLY A 130 5.20 -3.90 -13.60
CA GLY A 130 4.55 -2.94 -12.71
C GLY A 130 3.17 -3.42 -12.23
N LEU A 131 2.36 -3.98 -13.14
CA LEU A 131 1.05 -4.54 -12.84
C LEU A 131 1.13 -5.74 -11.89
N ILE A 132 2.10 -6.64 -12.10
CA ILE A 132 2.33 -7.80 -11.22
C ILE A 132 2.77 -7.35 -9.83
N ILE A 133 3.72 -6.40 -9.74
CA ILE A 133 4.20 -5.84 -8.47
C ILE A 133 3.03 -5.19 -7.70
N LEU A 134 2.22 -4.39 -8.39
CA LEU A 134 1.04 -3.75 -7.81
C LEU A 134 0.02 -4.77 -7.30
N ALA A 135 -0.21 -5.86 -8.03
CA ALA A 135 -1.12 -6.92 -7.61
C ALA A 135 -0.55 -7.84 -6.53
N ALA A 136 0.76 -7.93 -6.34
CA ALA A 136 1.30 -8.65 -5.20
C ALA A 136 1.18 -7.85 -3.89
N ALA A 137 1.12 -6.52 -3.97
CA ALA A 137 0.98 -5.66 -2.80
C ALA A 137 -0.47 -5.69 -2.26
N PRO A 138 -0.70 -6.05 -0.98
CA PRO A 138 -2.00 -5.95 -0.34
C PRO A 138 -2.40 -4.49 -0.09
N CYS A 139 -3.71 -4.21 -0.17
CA CYS A 139 -4.25 -2.93 0.26
C CYS A 139 -4.62 -3.01 1.74
N THR A 140 -4.31 -1.96 2.48
CA THR A 140 -4.31 -2.00 3.94
C THR A 140 -5.15 -0.88 4.55
N ALA A 141 -4.98 0.37 4.09
CA ALA A 141 -5.71 1.52 4.58
C ALA A 141 -7.18 1.53 4.11
N MET A 142 -7.42 1.32 2.81
CA MET A 142 -8.77 1.44 2.24
C MET A 142 -9.72 0.35 2.75
N VAL A 143 -9.18 -0.81 3.15
CA VAL A 143 -9.97 -1.93 3.69
C VAL A 143 -10.76 -1.52 4.93
N PHE A 144 -10.22 -0.62 5.77
CA PHE A 144 -10.95 -0.10 6.93
C PHE A 144 -12.15 0.76 6.54
N VAL A 145 -12.04 1.57 5.48
CA VAL A 145 -13.14 2.38 4.97
C VAL A 145 -14.23 1.48 4.40
N TRP A 146 -13.85 0.47 3.61
CA TRP A 146 -14.80 -0.50 3.06
C TRP A 146 -15.49 -1.30 4.16
N SER A 147 -14.73 -1.80 5.14
CA SER A 147 -15.28 -2.51 6.30
C SER A 147 -16.26 -1.62 7.08
N TYR A 148 -15.90 -0.35 7.31
CA TYR A 148 -16.81 0.61 7.93
C TYR A 148 -18.11 0.79 7.13
N LEU A 149 -18.04 0.90 5.80
CA LEU A 149 -19.21 1.05 4.94
C LEU A 149 -20.09 -0.19 4.89
N THR A 150 -19.51 -1.39 5.00
CA THR A 150 -20.23 -2.67 4.93
C THR A 150 -20.66 -3.23 6.30
N ASP A 151 -20.58 -2.44 7.37
CA ASP A 151 -20.88 -2.90 8.75
C ASP A 151 -19.96 -4.04 9.22
N GLY A 152 -18.73 -4.06 8.70
CA GLY A 152 -17.70 -5.00 9.09
C GLY A 152 -17.17 -4.73 10.50
N ASP A 153 -16.63 -5.79 11.11
CA ASP A 153 -16.00 -5.76 12.43
C ASP A 153 -14.60 -5.12 12.32
N PRO A 154 -14.36 -3.93 12.91
CA PRO A 154 -13.08 -3.24 12.79
C PRO A 154 -11.93 -3.99 13.45
N ALA A 155 -12.18 -4.73 14.54
CA ALA A 155 -11.16 -5.51 15.22
C ALA A 155 -10.76 -6.70 14.35
N TYR A 156 -11.74 -7.36 13.73
CA TYR A 156 -11.47 -8.44 12.77
C TYR A 156 -10.73 -7.94 11.52
N THR A 157 -11.11 -6.78 10.98
CA THR A 157 -10.39 -6.15 9.86
C THR A 157 -8.95 -5.84 10.22
N LEU A 158 -8.71 -5.30 11.42
CA LEU A 158 -7.35 -5.00 11.90
C LEU A 158 -6.50 -6.27 11.98
N VAL A 159 -7.07 -7.37 12.49
CA VAL A 159 -6.39 -8.67 12.52
C VAL A 159 -6.09 -9.18 11.11
N GLN A 160 -7.05 -9.08 10.18
CA GLN A 160 -6.83 -9.50 8.78
C GLN A 160 -5.71 -8.70 8.11
N VAL A 161 -5.69 -7.37 8.29
CA VAL A 161 -4.63 -6.50 7.74
C VAL A 161 -3.27 -6.87 8.34
N ALA A 162 -3.19 -7.04 9.66
CA ALA A 162 -1.95 -7.43 10.34
C ALA A 162 -1.37 -8.76 9.83
N VAL A 163 -2.22 -9.78 9.64
CA VAL A 163 -1.79 -11.07 9.08
C VAL A 163 -1.31 -10.91 7.65
N ASN A 164 -2.01 -10.12 6.85
CA ASN A 164 -1.67 -9.90 5.45
C ASN A 164 -0.32 -9.19 5.31
N ASP A 165 -0.05 -8.19 6.16
CA ASP A 165 1.23 -7.49 6.20
C ASP A 165 2.38 -8.40 6.63
N LEU A 166 2.14 -9.30 7.60
CA LEU A 166 3.13 -10.26 8.03
C LEU A 166 3.48 -11.28 6.93
N ILE A 167 2.47 -11.79 6.23
CA ILE A 167 2.68 -12.69 5.09
C ILE A 167 3.40 -11.94 3.96
N MET A 168 3.14 -10.65 3.76
CA MET A 168 3.82 -9.84 2.75
C MET A 168 5.34 -9.82 2.93
N LEU A 169 5.85 -9.83 4.16
CA LEU A 169 7.30 -9.87 4.42
C LEU A 169 8.00 -11.08 3.80
N VAL A 170 7.31 -12.22 3.71
CA VAL A 170 7.89 -13.49 3.26
C VAL A 170 7.42 -13.90 1.88
N ALA A 171 6.17 -13.60 1.52
CA ALA A 171 5.53 -14.08 0.30
C ALA A 171 5.64 -13.11 -0.88
N PHE A 172 5.73 -11.79 -0.61
CA PHE A 172 5.74 -10.78 -1.67
C PHE A 172 6.91 -10.99 -2.64
N ALA A 173 8.13 -11.09 -2.13
CA ALA A 173 9.31 -11.20 -2.99
C ALA A 173 9.32 -12.51 -3.81
N PRO A 174 9.10 -13.70 -3.23
CA PRO A 174 9.03 -14.94 -3.99
C PRO A 174 7.93 -14.95 -5.06
N ILE A 175 6.72 -14.47 -4.74
CA ILE A 175 5.60 -14.49 -5.68
C ILE A 175 5.86 -13.53 -6.85
N VAL A 176 6.34 -12.31 -6.57
CA VAL A 176 6.68 -11.36 -7.64
C VAL A 176 7.80 -11.91 -8.52
N MET A 177 8.86 -12.47 -7.93
CA MET A 177 9.96 -13.05 -8.71
C MET A 177 9.49 -14.21 -9.59
N PHE A 178 8.63 -15.07 -9.05
CA PHE A 178 8.05 -16.19 -9.80
C PHE A 178 7.19 -15.68 -10.97
N LEU A 179 6.22 -14.80 -10.71
CA LEU A 179 5.28 -14.33 -11.73
C LEU A 179 5.96 -13.45 -12.79
N CYS A 180 6.89 -12.58 -12.40
CA CYS A 180 7.69 -11.80 -13.35
C CYS A 180 8.61 -12.71 -14.18
N GLY A 181 9.18 -13.75 -13.56
CA GLY A 181 9.97 -14.77 -14.26
C GLY A 181 9.16 -15.49 -15.34
N VAL A 182 7.92 -15.90 -15.02
CA VAL A 182 6.97 -16.48 -16.00
C VAL A 182 6.61 -15.48 -17.10
N ALA A 183 6.52 -14.19 -16.77
CA ALA A 183 6.30 -13.12 -17.75
C ALA A 183 7.55 -12.74 -18.57
N HIS A 184 8.69 -13.43 -18.38
CA HIS A 184 9.99 -13.13 -18.98
C HIS A 184 10.51 -11.71 -18.67
N VAL A 185 10.22 -11.20 -17.48
CA VAL A 185 10.75 -9.94 -16.97
C VAL A 185 11.68 -10.21 -15.80
N ILE A 186 12.95 -9.82 -15.95
CA ILE A 186 13.96 -10.00 -14.92
C ILE A 186 13.89 -8.80 -13.97
N VAL A 187 13.33 -9.02 -12.78
CA VAL A 187 13.37 -8.04 -11.70
C VAL A 187 14.59 -8.31 -10.82
N PRO A 188 15.50 -7.34 -10.61
CA PRO A 188 16.68 -7.56 -9.78
C PRO A 188 16.31 -7.95 -8.34
N ALA A 189 16.60 -9.19 -7.94
CA ALA A 189 16.23 -9.73 -6.63
C ALA A 189 16.78 -8.87 -5.48
N LYS A 190 18.01 -8.34 -5.64
CA LYS A 190 18.63 -7.43 -4.66
C LYS A 190 17.78 -6.18 -4.44
N VAL A 191 17.29 -5.55 -5.50
CA VAL A 191 16.47 -4.33 -5.41
C VAL A 191 15.14 -4.62 -4.71
N LEU A 192 14.53 -5.76 -5.02
CA LEU A 192 13.24 -6.14 -4.45
C LEU A 192 13.35 -6.48 -2.97
N VAL A 193 14.38 -7.23 -2.57
CA VAL A 193 14.66 -7.52 -1.15
C VAL A 193 15.02 -6.25 -0.39
N THR A 194 15.87 -5.39 -0.94
CA THR A 194 16.19 -4.09 -0.31
C THR A 194 14.94 -3.25 -0.14
N SER A 195 14.03 -3.23 -1.12
CA SER A 195 12.77 -2.49 -1.03
C SER A 195 11.86 -3.05 0.08
N VAL A 196 11.73 -4.37 0.20
CA VAL A 196 10.97 -5.01 1.29
C VAL A 196 11.55 -4.64 2.65
N ILE A 197 12.87 -4.66 2.80
CA ILE A 197 13.52 -4.30 4.07
C ILE A 197 13.26 -2.83 4.40
N VAL A 198 13.57 -1.93 3.46
CA VAL A 198 13.51 -0.47 3.67
C VAL A 198 12.08 0.04 3.84
N PHE A 199 11.14 -0.47 3.07
CA PHE A 199 9.76 0.04 3.05
C PHE A 199 8.78 -0.75 3.89
N ILE A 200 9.12 -1.97 4.32
CA ILE A 200 8.20 -2.81 5.10
C ILE A 200 8.82 -3.18 6.44
N VAL A 201 9.97 -3.86 6.45
CA VAL A 201 10.58 -4.38 7.70
C VAL A 201 10.92 -3.26 8.67
N ILE A 202 11.61 -2.21 8.20
CA ILE A 202 12.04 -1.11 9.07
C ILE A 202 10.83 -0.33 9.62
N PRO A 203 9.85 0.13 8.80
CA PRO A 203 8.66 0.80 9.32
C PRO A 203 7.83 -0.07 10.26
N LEU A 204 7.72 -1.38 10.00
CA LEU A 204 7.01 -2.31 10.87
C LEU A 204 7.69 -2.40 12.24
N ALA A 205 9.01 -2.59 12.27
CA ALA A 205 9.78 -2.63 13.50
C ALA A 205 9.68 -1.30 14.28
N ALA A 206 9.82 -0.17 13.59
CA ALA A 206 9.71 1.16 14.18
C ALA A 206 8.29 1.40 14.74
N GLY A 207 7.25 1.00 14.01
CA GLY A 207 5.86 1.08 14.43
C GLY A 207 5.59 0.22 15.66
N TRP A 208 6.08 -1.03 15.66
CA TRP A 208 5.92 -1.94 16.80
C TRP A 208 6.62 -1.43 18.07
N VAL A 209 7.86 -0.97 17.96
CA VAL A 209 8.62 -0.41 19.09
C VAL A 209 7.91 0.84 19.63
N THR A 210 7.53 1.76 18.74
CA THR A 210 6.85 3.00 19.13
C THR A 210 5.52 2.73 19.82
N ARG A 211 4.70 1.85 19.24
CA ARG A 211 3.41 1.45 19.80
C ARG A 211 3.58 0.84 21.19
N THR A 212 4.50 -0.12 21.33
CA THR A 212 4.72 -0.82 22.60
C THR A 212 5.23 0.13 23.69
N ALA A 213 6.18 1.01 23.36
CA ALA A 213 6.71 2.00 24.30
C ALA A 213 5.65 3.04 24.73
N LEU A 214 4.86 3.56 23.79
CA LEU A 214 3.84 4.57 24.08
C LEU A 214 2.63 4.01 24.81
N ILE A 215 2.17 2.80 24.48
CA ILE A 215 1.08 2.15 25.21
C ILE A 215 1.51 1.82 26.63
N LYS A 216 2.75 1.33 26.83
CA LYS A 216 3.29 1.04 28.18
C LYS A 216 3.42 2.30 29.04
N SER A 217 3.74 3.44 28.44
CA SER A 217 3.97 4.69 29.19
C SER A 217 2.74 5.57 29.37
N ARG A 218 1.80 5.59 28.40
CA ARG A 218 0.64 6.51 28.41
C ARG A 218 -0.72 5.84 28.27
N GLY A 219 -0.77 4.51 28.11
CA GLY A 219 -2.00 3.75 27.96
C GLY A 219 -2.56 3.72 26.53
N LYS A 220 -3.47 2.77 26.27
CA LYS A 220 -4.05 2.52 24.94
C LYS A 220 -4.98 3.65 24.49
N ASP A 221 -5.83 4.17 25.38
CA ASP A 221 -6.80 5.21 25.04
C ASP A 221 -6.13 6.52 24.60
N TRP A 222 -4.99 6.87 25.20
CA TRP A 222 -4.21 8.02 24.77
C TRP A 222 -3.56 7.81 23.40
N PHE A 223 -3.03 6.60 23.15
CA PHE A 223 -2.41 6.25 21.88
C PHE A 223 -3.44 6.31 20.74
N ASP A 224 -4.59 5.66 20.92
CA ASP A 224 -5.64 5.59 19.91
C ASP A 224 -6.38 6.95 19.74
N GLY A 225 -6.63 7.67 20.84
CA GLY A 225 -7.41 8.91 20.83
C GLY A 225 -6.64 10.20 20.53
N LYS A 226 -5.33 10.26 20.85
CA LYS A 226 -4.54 11.50 20.69
C LYS A 226 -3.30 11.36 19.81
N PHE A 227 -2.67 10.20 19.76
CA PHE A 227 -1.43 10.01 18.99
C PHE A 227 -1.71 9.59 17.55
N LEU A 228 -2.46 8.51 17.34
CA LEU A 228 -2.79 8.02 15.99
C LEU A 228 -3.51 9.05 15.10
N PRO A 229 -4.51 9.83 15.59
CA PRO A 229 -5.25 10.75 14.73
C PRO A 229 -4.39 11.89 14.15
N LYS A 230 -3.26 12.24 14.79
CA LYS A 230 -2.34 13.28 14.29
C LYS A 230 -1.68 12.92 12.97
N PHE A 231 -1.52 11.63 12.69
CA PHE A 231 -0.92 11.17 11.45
C PHE A 231 -1.89 11.19 10.27
N HIS A 232 -3.20 11.27 10.51
CA HIS A 232 -4.20 11.29 9.45
C HIS A 232 -3.97 12.40 8.40
N PRO A 233 -3.85 13.69 8.79
CA PRO A 233 -3.57 14.76 7.82
C PRO A 233 -2.19 14.62 7.16
N MET A 234 -1.20 14.08 7.88
CA MET A 234 0.14 13.85 7.33
C MET A 234 0.13 12.78 6.24
N MET A 235 -0.60 11.68 6.44
CA MET A 235 -0.76 10.62 5.44
C MET A 235 -1.45 11.16 4.18
N ILE A 236 -2.49 11.99 4.35
CA ILE A 236 -3.18 12.62 3.22
C ILE A 236 -2.23 13.52 2.43
N GLY A 237 -1.51 14.40 3.12
CA GLY A 237 -0.53 15.29 2.47
C GLY A 237 0.57 14.50 1.76
N ALA A 238 1.12 13.47 2.41
CA ALA A 238 2.14 12.60 1.83
C ALA A 238 1.61 11.84 0.59
N LEU A 239 0.39 11.31 0.64
CA LEU A 239 -0.27 10.65 -0.49
C LEU A 239 -0.41 11.61 -1.67
N LEU A 240 -1.02 12.78 -1.47
CA LEU A 240 -1.25 13.74 -2.55
C LEU A 240 0.06 14.25 -3.14
N LEU A 241 1.05 14.56 -2.30
CA LEU A 241 2.35 15.01 -2.78
C LEU A 241 3.06 13.90 -3.55
N THR A 242 2.99 12.65 -3.09
CA THR A 242 3.53 11.50 -3.83
C THR A 242 2.87 11.42 -5.20
N LEU A 243 1.53 11.48 -5.28
CA LEU A 243 0.80 11.43 -6.55
C LEU A 243 1.16 12.53 -7.56
N VAL A 244 1.61 13.70 -7.11
CA VAL A 244 2.08 14.78 -7.98
C VAL A 244 3.52 14.55 -8.44
N LEU A 245 4.33 13.86 -7.63
CA LEU A 245 5.78 13.71 -7.85
C LEU A 245 6.18 12.44 -8.62
N ILE A 246 5.35 11.40 -8.64
CA ILE A 246 5.59 10.18 -9.46
C ILE A 246 5.10 10.41 -10.90
#